data_AF-A0ABD1VLB1-F1
#
_entry.id   AF-A0ABD1VLB1-F1
#
_cell.length_a   1.000
_cell.length_b   1.000
_cell.length_c   1.000
_cell.angle_alpha   90.00
_cell.angle_beta   90.00
_cell.angle_gamma   90.00
#
_symmetry.space_group_name_H-M   'P 1'
#
loop_
_entity.id
_entity.type
_entity.pdbx_description
1 polymer ?
#
loop_
_entity_poly.entity_id
_entity_poly.type
_entity_poly.pdbx_seq_one_letter_code
_entity_poly.pdbx_strand_id
1 'polypeptide(L)'
;MAASPIFRSSLLSPQLLPYHSSTTDKSPSTAHFTPIKATTSSDPATTPPSPAPQSSNHLKHRRSADNIRDEARRHNAAHNFSAKYVPFNADPTSTESYSLDEIVYRSRSGGLLDVQHDMDALKKFDGQYWRSLFDSRVGKTTWPYGSGVWSKKEWVLPEIDGDDIVSAFEGNSNLFWAERFGKQFLGMNDLWVKHCGISHTGSFKDLGMTVLVSQVNRLRKLNRPVVGVGCASTGDTSAALSAYCAAAGIPSIVFLPANRISIAQLVQPIANGAFVLSIGYPLHSWIGYPLRIGYPLHSWIPSIVFFFVVCGIWEVQNFDTE
;
A
#
# COMPACT_ATOMS: atom_id res chain seq x y z
N MET A 1 -20.10 41.43 47.53
CA MET A 1 -18.66 41.67 47.70
C MET A 1 -17.97 40.79 46.67
N ALA A 2 -17.69 41.28 45.46
CA ALA A 2 -16.47 42.01 45.06
C ALA A 2 -15.20 41.14 45.26
N ALA A 3 -14.27 40.94 44.32
CA ALA A 3 -14.11 41.37 42.92
C ALA A 3 -12.97 40.53 42.28
N SER A 4 -12.97 40.39 40.95
CA SER A 4 -11.77 40.17 40.11
C SER A 4 -11.05 41.54 39.89
N PRO A 5 -10.10 41.78 38.93
CA PRO A 5 -9.31 40.92 38.03
C PRO A 5 -7.82 41.39 37.90
N ILE A 6 -7.08 40.91 36.87
CA ILE A 6 -6.00 41.54 36.05
C ILE A 6 -5.19 40.35 35.43
N PHE A 7 -4.90 40.15 34.13
CA PHE A 7 -4.77 40.96 32.92
C PHE A 7 -5.29 40.17 31.69
N ARG A 8 -5.99 40.87 30.77
CA ARG A 8 -6.25 40.45 29.38
C ARG A 8 -5.06 40.86 28.50
N SER A 9 -4.76 40.10 27.44
CA SER A 9 -4.21 40.68 26.20
C SER A 9 -5.04 40.19 25.01
N SER A 10 -5.40 41.15 24.17
CA SER A 10 -6.30 41.05 23.02
C SER A 10 -5.49 41.09 21.73
N LEU A 11 -5.97 40.35 20.74
CA LEU A 11 -6.14 40.77 19.33
C LEU A 11 -4.92 41.30 18.57
N LEU A 12 -4.45 40.51 17.61
CA LEU A 12 -3.85 40.99 16.37
C LEU A 12 -4.61 40.39 15.19
N SER A 13 -5.67 41.09 14.77
CA SER A 13 -6.21 40.98 13.41
C SER A 13 -5.39 41.91 12.50
N PRO A 14 -5.01 41.51 11.28
CA PRO A 14 -4.35 42.41 10.34
C PRO A 14 -5.37 43.30 9.64
N GLN A 15 -5.33 44.61 9.92
CA GLN A 15 -6.02 45.62 9.12
C GLN A 15 -5.12 46.09 7.97
N LEU A 16 -5.65 45.92 6.76
CA LEU A 16 -5.17 46.50 5.50
C LEU A 16 -5.36 48.01 5.51
N LEU A 17 -4.32 48.77 5.15
CA LEU A 17 -4.43 50.14 4.63
C LEU A 17 -3.65 50.25 3.31
N PRO A 18 -4.13 51.10 2.37
CA PRO A 18 -3.79 51.00 0.95
C PRO A 18 -2.54 51.83 0.60
N TYR A 19 -1.75 51.36 -0.37
CA TYR A 19 -0.74 52.21 -1.01
C TYR A 19 -0.69 52.02 -2.52
N HIS A 20 -0.52 53.16 -3.18
CA HIS A 20 -0.70 53.44 -4.60
C HIS A 20 0.26 52.72 -5.54
N SER A 21 -0.25 52.52 -6.75
CA SER A 21 0.45 52.17 -7.99
C SER A 21 1.59 53.13 -8.33
N SER A 22 2.78 52.60 -8.58
CA SER A 22 3.67 53.14 -9.61
C SER A 22 4.57 52.04 -10.19
N THR A 23 4.44 51.88 -11.50
CA THR A 23 5.25 51.09 -12.41
C THR A 23 6.67 51.64 -12.47
N THR A 24 7.69 50.80 -12.27
CA THR A 24 8.94 50.90 -13.03
C THR A 24 9.64 49.55 -13.12
N ASP A 25 10.11 49.33 -14.34
CA ASP A 25 10.66 48.14 -14.97
C ASP A 25 12.17 48.05 -14.68
N LYS A 26 12.66 46.97 -14.06
CA LYS A 26 14.10 46.63 -14.02
C LYS A 26 14.33 45.12 -13.90
N SER A 27 14.79 44.53 -14.99
CA SER A 27 15.36 43.19 -15.08
C SER A 27 16.71 43.09 -14.35
N PRO A 28 17.05 41.95 -13.73
CA PRO A 28 18.42 41.67 -13.33
C PRO A 28 19.12 40.69 -14.29
N SER A 29 20.34 41.09 -14.61
CA SER A 29 21.39 40.50 -15.44
C SER A 29 21.65 39.00 -15.31
N THR A 30 21.95 38.41 -16.46
CA THR A 30 22.53 37.09 -16.74
C THR A 30 23.79 36.82 -15.92
N ALA A 31 23.81 35.74 -15.13
CA ALA A 31 25.01 35.24 -14.46
C ALA A 31 25.83 34.36 -15.42
N HIS A 32 27.07 34.77 -15.70
CA HIS A 32 28.04 34.00 -16.48
C HIS A 32 28.63 32.86 -15.62
N PHE A 33 28.36 31.61 -16.02
CA PHE A 33 29.03 30.43 -15.47
C PHE A 33 30.25 30.07 -16.35
N THR A 34 31.45 30.06 -15.76
CA THR A 34 32.68 29.56 -16.39
C THR A 34 32.95 28.12 -15.94
N PRO A 35 33.09 27.14 -16.85
CA PRO A 35 33.40 25.76 -16.46
C PRO A 35 34.91 25.56 -16.28
N ILE A 36 35.30 24.98 -15.15
CA ILE A 36 36.67 24.56 -14.85
C ILE A 36 37.00 23.29 -15.66
N LYS A 37 37.97 23.38 -16.57
CA LYS A 37 38.56 22.21 -17.27
C LYS A 37 39.65 21.60 -16.39
N ALA A 38 39.50 20.31 -16.05
CA ALA A 38 40.57 19.53 -15.45
C ALA A 38 41.55 19.06 -16.54
N THR A 39 42.81 19.49 -16.43
CA THR A 39 43.94 19.04 -17.25
C THR A 39 44.61 17.84 -16.59
N THR A 40 44.67 16.71 -17.27
CA THR A 40 45.50 15.55 -16.89
C THR A 40 46.90 15.72 -17.44
N SER A 41 47.88 15.96 -16.56
CA SER A 41 49.30 15.91 -16.86
C SER A 41 49.76 14.44 -16.94
N SER A 42 50.30 14.05 -18.09
CA SER A 42 50.98 12.78 -18.32
C SER A 42 52.46 12.91 -17.96
N ASP A 43 52.97 12.00 -17.12
CA ASP A 43 54.40 11.72 -17.01
C ASP A 43 54.64 10.19 -16.93
N PRO A 44 55.84 9.70 -17.32
CA PRO A 44 55.98 8.41 -17.98
C PRO A 44 56.37 7.23 -17.08
N ALA A 45 55.88 6.07 -17.52
CA ALA A 45 56.27 4.68 -17.28
C ALA A 45 57.40 4.36 -16.28
N THR A 46 57.02 3.68 -15.20
CA THR A 46 57.89 2.76 -14.45
C THR A 46 57.18 1.41 -14.37
N THR A 47 57.76 0.36 -14.95
CA THR A 47 57.20 -0.99 -15.00
C THR A 47 57.56 -1.81 -13.75
N PRO A 48 56.60 -2.46 -13.08
CA PRO A 48 56.87 -3.62 -12.24
C PRO A 48 56.08 -4.87 -12.72
N PRO A 49 56.43 -6.08 -12.22
CA PRO A 49 56.49 -7.31 -13.01
C PRO A 49 55.15 -8.03 -13.20
N SER A 50 55.10 -8.90 -14.21
CA SER A 50 53.96 -9.76 -14.57
C SER A 50 53.37 -10.54 -13.38
N PRO A 51 52.05 -10.50 -13.16
CA PRO A 51 51.39 -11.45 -12.27
C PRO A 51 51.10 -12.78 -12.98
N ALA A 52 51.28 -13.87 -12.24
CA ALA A 52 50.87 -15.25 -12.54
C ALA A 52 49.39 -15.37 -12.97
N PRO A 53 48.98 -16.44 -13.67
CA PRO A 53 47.64 -16.52 -14.25
C PRO A 53 46.58 -16.60 -13.15
N GLN A 54 45.93 -15.47 -12.89
CA GLN A 54 44.74 -15.41 -12.06
C GLN A 54 43.56 -15.95 -12.86
N SER A 55 42.95 -17.01 -12.33
CA SER A 55 41.65 -17.51 -12.79
C SER A 55 40.65 -16.35 -12.80
N SER A 56 40.23 -15.95 -14.00
CA SER A 56 39.21 -14.94 -14.21
C SER A 56 37.87 -15.44 -13.65
N ASN A 57 37.61 -15.17 -12.38
CA ASN A 57 36.25 -15.06 -11.88
C ASN A 57 35.66 -13.83 -12.57
N HIS A 58 35.13 -14.03 -13.77
CA HIS A 58 34.22 -13.10 -14.41
C HIS A 58 33.13 -12.79 -13.39
N LEU A 59 33.22 -11.62 -12.75
CA LEU A 59 32.07 -10.91 -12.23
C LEU A 59 31.10 -10.85 -13.40
N LYS A 60 30.08 -11.71 -13.37
CA LYS A 60 29.01 -11.72 -14.37
C LYS A 60 28.35 -10.36 -14.28
N HIS A 61 28.77 -9.48 -15.18
CA HIS A 61 28.06 -8.26 -15.50
C HIS A 61 26.60 -8.67 -15.70
N ARG A 62 25.71 -8.14 -14.85
CA ARG A 62 24.28 -8.45 -14.85
C ARG A 62 23.80 -8.31 -16.31
N ARG A 63 23.46 -9.44 -16.95
CA ARG A 63 22.91 -9.40 -18.31
C ARG A 63 21.68 -8.49 -18.26
N SER A 64 21.62 -7.54 -19.18
CA SER A 64 20.39 -6.80 -19.43
C SER A 64 19.26 -7.80 -19.69
N ALA A 65 18.15 -7.68 -18.95
CA ALA A 65 16.82 -8.22 -19.24
C ALA A 65 16.41 -9.64 -18.75
N ASP A 66 16.75 -10.06 -17.53
CA ASP A 66 15.84 -10.98 -16.80
C ASP A 66 15.03 -10.13 -15.80
N ASN A 67 13.70 -10.08 -15.95
CA ASN A 67 12.84 -9.41 -14.97
C ASN A 67 12.92 -10.17 -13.65
N ILE A 68 12.94 -9.47 -12.51
CA ILE A 68 12.91 -10.10 -11.17
C ILE A 68 11.75 -11.10 -11.03
N ARG A 69 10.66 -10.90 -11.78
CA ARG A 69 9.54 -11.85 -11.89
C ARG A 69 9.91 -13.14 -12.64
N ASP A 70 10.67 -13.06 -13.73
CA ASP A 70 11.13 -14.23 -14.48
C ASP A 70 12.11 -15.07 -13.63
N GLU A 71 12.95 -14.41 -12.84
CA GLU A 71 13.82 -15.08 -11.88
C GLU A 71 13.02 -15.78 -10.78
N ALA A 72 12.00 -15.12 -10.22
CA ALA A 72 11.12 -15.70 -9.21
C ALA A 72 10.40 -16.96 -9.71
N ARG A 73 9.93 -16.98 -10.97
CA ARG A 73 9.28 -18.16 -11.57
C ARG A 73 10.16 -19.40 -11.55
N ARG A 74 11.47 -19.25 -11.73
CA ARG A 74 12.43 -20.37 -11.73
C ARG A 74 12.65 -20.99 -10.35
N HIS A 75 12.33 -20.26 -9.28
CA HIS A 75 12.61 -20.66 -7.90
C HIS A 75 11.33 -20.92 -7.09
N ASN A 76 10.17 -21.04 -7.74
CA ASN A 76 8.90 -21.27 -7.05
C ASN A 76 8.84 -22.70 -6.50
N ALA A 77 9.17 -22.85 -5.21
CA ALA A 77 9.04 -24.13 -4.51
C ALA A 77 7.57 -24.35 -4.14
N ALA A 78 7.02 -25.50 -4.54
CA ALA A 78 5.67 -25.87 -4.15
C ALA A 78 5.64 -26.16 -2.64
N HIS A 79 4.81 -25.42 -1.92
CA HIS A 79 4.50 -25.68 -0.52
C HIS A 79 3.01 -26.00 -0.37
N ASN A 80 2.67 -26.97 0.49
CA ASN A 80 1.29 -27.38 0.75
C ASN A 80 0.61 -26.49 1.82
N PHE A 81 0.86 -25.18 1.78
CA PHE A 81 0.17 -24.24 2.66
C PHE A 81 -1.11 -23.77 1.99
N SER A 82 -2.18 -23.60 2.77
CA SER A 82 -3.46 -23.12 2.27
C SER A 82 -4.13 -22.20 3.28
N ALA A 83 -5.10 -21.43 2.81
CA ALA A 83 -5.95 -20.60 3.65
C ALA A 83 -7.36 -20.54 3.09
N LYS A 84 -8.34 -20.28 3.95
CA LYS A 84 -9.78 -20.25 3.60
C LYS A 84 -10.51 -19.19 4.40
N TYR A 85 -11.64 -18.72 3.89
CA TYR A 85 -12.54 -17.89 4.69
C TYR A 85 -13.36 -18.75 5.65
N VAL A 86 -13.50 -18.29 6.88
CA VAL A 86 -14.37 -18.88 7.92
C VAL A 86 -15.16 -17.78 8.62
N PRO A 87 -16.34 -18.04 9.20
CA PRO A 87 -17.05 -17.00 9.96
C PRO A 87 -16.23 -16.55 11.17
N PHE A 88 -16.13 -15.25 11.37
CA PHE A 88 -15.41 -14.65 12.48
C PHE A 88 -16.06 -15.04 13.81
N ASN A 89 -15.25 -15.55 14.76
CA ASN A 89 -15.71 -16.06 16.06
C ASN A 89 -16.88 -17.05 15.97
N ALA A 90 -16.90 -17.90 14.93
CA ALA A 90 -17.90 -18.95 14.81
C ALA A 90 -17.82 -19.93 16.00
N ASP A 91 -18.96 -20.54 16.31
CA ASP A 91 -19.00 -21.73 17.17
C ASP A 91 -18.06 -22.82 16.57
N PRO A 92 -17.24 -23.51 17.39
CA PRO A 92 -16.37 -24.61 16.95
C PRO A 92 -17.09 -25.72 16.15
N THR A 93 -18.41 -25.83 16.28
CA THR A 93 -19.25 -26.76 15.52
C THR A 93 -19.62 -26.28 14.11
N SER A 94 -19.36 -25.01 13.78
CA SER A 94 -19.59 -24.47 12.45
C SER A 94 -18.64 -25.09 11.44
N THR A 95 -19.22 -25.70 10.40
CA THR A 95 -18.49 -26.30 9.27
C THR A 95 -18.41 -25.34 8.08
N GLU A 96 -18.90 -24.11 8.24
CA GLU A 96 -18.92 -23.12 7.19
C GLU A 96 -17.50 -22.67 6.85
N SER A 97 -17.12 -22.84 5.58
CA SER A 97 -15.89 -22.29 5.03
C SER A 97 -16.02 -22.06 3.54
N TYR A 98 -15.24 -21.12 3.02
CA TYR A 98 -15.23 -20.72 1.62
C TYR A 98 -13.80 -20.67 1.09
N SER A 99 -13.65 -20.94 -0.19
CA SER A 99 -12.35 -20.75 -0.85
C SER A 99 -12.01 -19.27 -0.92
N LEU A 100 -10.72 -18.93 -0.85
CA LEU A 100 -10.26 -17.56 -1.11
C LEU A 100 -10.53 -17.12 -2.56
N ASP A 101 -10.80 -18.07 -3.46
CA ASP A 101 -11.15 -17.81 -4.85
C ASP A 101 -12.67 -17.51 -5.05
N GLU A 102 -13.46 -17.51 -3.97
CA GLU A 102 -14.88 -17.17 -3.96
C GLU A 102 -15.10 -15.71 -3.51
N ILE A 103 -16.08 -15.04 -4.12
CA ILE A 103 -16.46 -13.68 -3.74
C ILE A 103 -17.59 -13.78 -2.72
N VAL A 104 -17.23 -13.78 -1.43
CA VAL A 104 -18.17 -13.88 -0.31
C VAL A 104 -17.97 -12.69 0.62
N TYR A 105 -19.07 -12.01 0.96
CA TYR A 105 -19.06 -10.78 1.76
C TYR A 105 -19.41 -11.04 3.23
N ARG A 106 -20.29 -12.01 3.49
CA ARG A 106 -20.79 -12.35 4.82
C ARG A 106 -20.92 -13.86 4.95
N SER A 107 -20.88 -14.36 6.18
CA SER A 107 -21.28 -15.73 6.47
C SER A 107 -22.77 -15.96 6.16
N ARG A 108 -23.22 -17.21 6.18
CA ARG A 108 -24.65 -17.55 6.06
C ARG A 108 -25.51 -16.93 7.14
N SER A 109 -24.91 -16.65 8.31
CA SER A 109 -25.55 -15.94 9.42
C SER A 109 -25.50 -14.41 9.29
N GLY A 110 -24.91 -13.87 8.23
CA GLY A 110 -24.74 -12.43 8.03
C GLY A 110 -23.56 -11.82 8.79
N GLY A 111 -22.75 -12.64 9.46
CA GLY A 111 -21.57 -12.22 10.21
C GLY A 111 -20.36 -11.94 9.34
N LEU A 112 -19.31 -11.37 9.96
CA LEU A 112 -18.01 -11.14 9.32
C LEU A 112 -17.30 -12.46 9.03
N LEU A 113 -16.38 -12.42 8.07
CA LEU A 113 -15.48 -13.53 7.75
C LEU A 113 -14.06 -13.21 8.26
N ASP A 114 -13.30 -14.26 8.56
CA ASP A 114 -11.89 -14.24 8.89
C ASP A 114 -11.11 -15.16 7.94
N VAL A 115 -9.81 -14.92 7.79
CA VAL A 115 -8.92 -15.78 7.01
C VAL A 115 -8.23 -16.76 7.94
N GLN A 116 -8.54 -18.05 7.78
CA GLN A 116 -7.93 -19.12 8.54
C GLN A 116 -6.90 -19.86 7.68
N HIS A 117 -5.66 -19.91 8.17
CA HIS A 117 -4.60 -20.71 7.57
C HIS A 117 -4.65 -22.17 8.06
N ASP A 118 -4.14 -23.09 7.24
CA ASP A 118 -3.88 -24.47 7.68
C ASP A 118 -2.74 -24.51 8.70
N MET A 119 -3.12 -24.43 9.97
CA MET A 119 -2.19 -24.46 11.09
C MET A 119 -1.49 -25.83 11.25
N ASP A 120 -2.09 -26.92 10.77
CA ASP A 120 -1.48 -28.25 10.83
C ASP A 120 -0.35 -28.37 9.82
N ALA A 121 -0.49 -27.78 8.63
CA ALA A 121 0.59 -27.65 7.66
C ALA A 121 1.71 -26.72 8.17
N LEU A 122 1.37 -25.56 8.73
CA LEU A 122 2.36 -24.59 9.22
C LEU A 122 3.18 -25.12 10.40
N LYS A 123 2.57 -25.88 11.32
CA LYS A 123 3.23 -26.46 12.50
C LYS A 123 4.22 -27.59 12.19
N LYS A 124 4.20 -28.15 10.97
CA LYS A 124 5.22 -29.12 10.53
C LYS A 124 6.62 -28.51 10.47
N PHE A 125 6.68 -27.18 10.39
CA PHE A 125 7.92 -26.42 10.43
C PHE A 125 8.06 -25.74 11.78
N ASP A 126 9.21 -25.91 12.42
CA ASP A 126 9.44 -25.34 13.75
C ASP A 126 9.66 -23.82 13.71
N GLY A 127 9.70 -23.20 14.90
CA GLY A 127 9.90 -21.76 15.01
C GLY A 127 11.28 -21.29 14.51
N GLN A 128 12.31 -22.14 14.55
CA GLN A 128 13.65 -21.78 14.08
C GLN A 128 13.69 -21.72 12.55
N TYR A 129 13.03 -22.66 11.88
CA TYR A 129 12.81 -22.64 10.44
C TYR A 129 12.14 -21.33 10.02
N TRP A 130 11.00 -20.98 10.63
CA TRP A 130 10.26 -19.77 10.24
C TRP A 130 11.06 -18.49 10.45
N ARG A 131 11.75 -18.34 11.58
CA ARG A 131 12.66 -17.20 11.82
C ARG A 131 13.76 -17.14 10.76
N SER A 132 14.46 -18.24 10.54
CA SER A 132 15.56 -18.30 9.56
C SER A 132 15.09 -18.00 8.14
N LEU A 133 13.92 -18.52 7.75
CA LEU A 133 13.31 -18.28 6.45
C LEU A 133 13.00 -16.80 6.26
N PHE A 134 12.32 -16.17 7.21
CA PHE A 134 11.95 -14.75 7.12
C PHE A 134 13.16 -13.82 7.21
N ASP A 135 14.14 -14.14 8.04
CA ASP A 135 15.39 -13.37 8.17
C ASP A 135 16.24 -13.45 6.89
N SER A 136 16.27 -14.62 6.22
CA SER A 136 17.01 -14.79 4.96
C SER A 136 16.52 -13.85 3.83
N ARG A 137 15.28 -13.36 3.92
CA ARG A 137 14.62 -12.48 2.95
C ARG A 137 14.81 -11.00 3.27
N VAL A 138 15.33 -10.64 4.45
CA VAL A 138 15.54 -9.24 4.85
C VAL A 138 16.57 -8.58 3.93
N GLY A 139 16.25 -7.36 3.47
CA GLY A 139 17.13 -6.55 2.62
C GLY A 139 17.31 -7.08 1.19
N LYS A 140 16.53 -8.08 0.77
CA LYS A 140 16.56 -8.60 -0.60
C LYS A 140 15.70 -7.75 -1.53
N THR A 141 16.03 -7.75 -2.81
CA THR A 141 15.22 -7.12 -3.88
C THR A 141 14.65 -8.16 -4.85
N THR A 142 14.68 -9.43 -4.47
CA THR A 142 14.11 -10.55 -5.21
C THR A 142 12.58 -10.48 -5.17
N TRP A 143 11.93 -10.78 -6.30
CA TRP A 143 10.47 -10.84 -6.34
C TRP A 143 9.92 -12.14 -5.73
N PRO A 144 8.80 -12.13 -4.99
CA PRO A 144 8.10 -10.97 -4.42
C PRO A 144 8.69 -10.55 -3.05
N TYR A 145 9.71 -11.26 -2.55
CA TYR A 145 10.22 -11.19 -1.17
C TYR A 145 10.89 -9.87 -0.77
N GLY A 146 11.10 -8.93 -1.70
CA GLY A 146 11.50 -7.56 -1.36
C GLY A 146 10.44 -6.78 -0.56
N SER A 147 9.17 -7.19 -0.64
CA SER A 147 8.10 -6.64 0.19
C SER A 147 8.14 -7.20 1.62
N GLY A 148 7.89 -6.33 2.60
CA GLY A 148 7.72 -6.71 4.00
C GLY A 148 6.49 -7.61 4.23
N VAL A 149 5.48 -7.52 3.36
CA VAL A 149 4.31 -8.41 3.36
C VAL A 149 4.67 -9.74 2.72
N TRP A 150 5.14 -9.71 1.46
CA TRP A 150 5.37 -10.94 0.68
C TRP A 150 6.60 -11.72 1.12
N SER A 151 7.52 -11.14 1.88
CA SER A 151 8.57 -11.90 2.59
C SER A 151 8.00 -12.93 3.58
N LYS A 152 6.71 -12.84 3.92
CA LYS A 152 5.94 -13.82 4.70
C LYS A 152 4.79 -14.43 3.89
N LYS A 153 4.96 -14.58 2.57
CA LYS A 153 3.93 -15.10 1.63
C LYS A 153 3.17 -16.32 2.17
N GLU A 154 3.88 -17.26 2.79
CA GLU A 154 3.34 -18.51 3.34
C GLU A 154 2.27 -18.28 4.42
N TRP A 155 2.34 -17.15 5.14
CA TRP A 155 1.42 -16.75 6.20
C TRP A 155 0.43 -15.66 5.77
N VAL A 156 0.39 -15.32 4.47
CA VAL A 156 -0.45 -14.24 3.94
C VAL A 156 -1.41 -14.79 2.89
N LEU A 157 -0.89 -15.16 1.72
CA LEU A 157 -1.64 -15.83 0.66
C LEU A 157 -0.74 -16.95 0.13
N PRO A 158 -0.78 -18.14 0.74
CA PRO A 158 0.15 -19.21 0.38
C PRO A 158 -0.03 -19.72 -1.06
N GLU A 159 -1.27 -19.72 -1.55
CA GLU A 159 -1.66 -20.33 -2.82
C GLU A 159 -1.56 -19.38 -4.03
N ILE A 160 -1.26 -18.10 -3.81
CA ILE A 160 -1.15 -17.12 -4.89
C ILE A 160 0.12 -17.36 -5.73
N ASP A 161 0.01 -17.26 -7.04
CA ASP A 161 1.19 -17.31 -7.91
C ASP A 161 2.00 -16.01 -7.82
N GLY A 162 3.33 -16.11 -7.98
CA GLY A 162 4.19 -14.93 -8.00
C GLY A 162 3.85 -13.94 -9.11
N ASP A 163 3.28 -14.39 -10.23
CA ASP A 163 2.85 -13.56 -11.35
C ASP A 163 1.55 -12.79 -11.08
N ASP A 164 0.78 -13.20 -10.06
CA ASP A 164 -0.48 -12.57 -9.67
C ASP A 164 -0.28 -11.49 -8.60
N ILE A 165 0.88 -11.49 -7.93
CA ILE A 165 1.21 -10.53 -6.89
C ILE A 165 1.34 -9.11 -7.47
N VAL A 166 0.73 -8.16 -6.78
CA VAL A 166 0.76 -6.72 -7.03
C VAL A 166 1.39 -6.06 -5.82
N SER A 167 2.64 -5.63 -5.95
CA SER A 167 3.43 -5.07 -4.84
C SER A 167 4.31 -3.93 -5.35
N ALA A 168 4.49 -2.94 -4.49
CA ALA A 168 5.45 -1.84 -4.64
C ALA A 168 6.63 -1.98 -3.66
N PHE A 169 6.84 -3.18 -3.11
CA PHE A 169 7.79 -3.46 -2.02
C PHE A 169 7.47 -2.70 -0.73
N GLU A 170 6.18 -2.51 -0.46
CA GLU A 170 5.66 -2.01 0.80
C GLU A 170 6.09 -2.86 2.02
N GLY A 171 5.99 -2.26 3.20
CA GLY A 171 6.47 -2.86 4.43
C GLY A 171 7.94 -2.55 4.68
N ASN A 172 8.60 -3.36 5.51
CA ASN A 172 9.97 -3.11 5.99
C ASN A 172 10.13 -1.70 6.60
N SER A 173 9.05 -1.16 7.16
CA SER A 173 8.98 0.22 7.64
C SER A 173 9.89 0.47 8.84
N ASN A 174 10.30 1.72 9.01
CA ASN A 174 11.22 2.10 10.07
C ASN A 174 10.66 1.74 11.48
N LEU A 175 11.55 1.19 12.32
CA LEU A 175 11.31 0.98 13.74
C LEU A 175 12.20 1.99 14.48
N PHE A 176 11.60 3.09 14.91
CA PHE A 176 12.31 4.23 15.48
C PHE A 176 12.42 4.09 17.00
N TRP A 177 13.63 4.13 17.53
CA TRP A 177 13.84 4.21 18.97
C TRP A 177 13.63 5.64 19.44
N ALA A 178 12.55 5.87 20.18
CA ALA A 178 12.15 7.19 20.65
C ALA A 178 12.84 7.55 21.98
N GLU A 179 14.16 7.41 22.04
CA GLU A 179 14.96 7.54 23.26
C GLU A 179 14.66 8.84 24.01
N ARG A 180 14.80 9.99 23.35
CA ARG A 180 14.64 11.30 23.98
C ARG A 180 13.22 11.51 24.50
N PHE A 181 12.22 11.12 23.72
CA PHE A 181 10.83 11.28 24.12
C PHE A 181 10.50 10.36 25.29
N GLY A 182 10.87 9.09 25.20
CA GLY A 182 10.70 8.10 26.26
C GLY A 182 11.35 8.55 27.55
N LYS A 183 12.62 8.95 27.52
CA LYS A 183 13.38 9.35 28.71
C LYS A 183 12.87 10.63 29.35
N GLN A 184 12.66 11.69 28.54
CA GLN A 184 12.39 13.03 29.06
C GLN A 184 10.93 13.24 29.49
N PHE A 185 9.98 12.59 28.81
CA PHE A 185 8.56 12.85 29.03
C PHE A 185 7.81 11.69 29.70
N LEU A 186 8.31 10.46 29.59
CA LEU A 186 7.62 9.26 30.09
C LEU A 186 8.44 8.47 31.12
N GLY A 187 9.71 8.82 31.37
CA GLY A 187 10.61 8.05 32.23
C GLY A 187 10.91 6.64 31.69
N MET A 188 10.73 6.41 30.39
CA MET A 188 10.95 5.13 29.72
C MET A 188 12.34 5.06 29.09
N ASN A 189 12.98 3.89 29.13
CA ASN A 189 14.26 3.62 28.46
C ASN A 189 14.12 2.80 27.17
N ASP A 190 12.99 2.14 26.95
CA ASP A 190 12.75 1.23 25.82
C ASP A 190 11.44 1.55 25.08
N LEU A 191 11.30 2.80 24.63
CA LEU A 191 10.15 3.24 23.84
C LEU A 191 10.47 3.23 22.34
N TRP A 192 9.61 2.59 21.55
CA TRP A 192 9.75 2.49 20.10
C TRP A 192 8.48 2.93 19.37
N VAL A 193 8.66 3.45 18.15
CA VAL A 193 7.58 3.81 17.23
C VAL A 193 7.73 3.03 15.93
N LYS A 194 6.70 2.26 15.57
CA LYS A 194 6.65 1.56 14.29
C LYS A 194 6.00 2.47 13.24
N HIS A 195 6.82 3.05 12.36
CA HIS A 195 6.37 4.02 11.37
C HIS A 195 5.72 3.38 10.14
N CYS A 196 4.54 2.79 10.30
CA CYS A 196 3.79 2.21 9.17
C CYS A 196 3.32 3.25 8.12
N GLY A 197 3.27 4.54 8.48
CA GLY A 197 2.91 5.62 7.56
C GLY A 197 4.08 6.17 6.72
N ILE A 198 5.32 5.73 6.95
CA ILE A 198 6.45 6.06 6.06
C ILE A 198 6.48 4.99 4.95
N SER A 199 5.57 5.14 4.00
CA SER A 199 5.36 4.26 2.85
C SER A 199 5.07 5.09 1.60
N HIS A 200 4.85 4.44 0.45
CA HIS A 200 4.68 5.14 -0.82
C HIS A 200 3.38 5.97 -0.90
N THR A 201 2.29 5.51 -0.28
CA THR A 201 1.06 6.34 -0.14
C THR A 201 1.01 7.15 1.15
N GLY A 202 1.99 6.96 2.04
CA GLY A 202 2.00 7.61 3.36
C GLY A 202 1.06 6.96 4.38
N SER A 203 0.60 5.72 4.16
CA SER A 203 -0.37 5.05 5.03
C SER A 203 -0.08 3.57 5.24
N PHE A 204 -0.43 3.06 6.42
CA PHE A 204 -0.34 1.63 6.74
C PHE A 204 -1.25 0.76 5.86
N LYS A 205 -2.26 1.36 5.21
CA LYS A 205 -3.21 0.68 4.32
C LYS A 205 -2.51 -0.04 3.16
N ASP A 206 -1.30 0.38 2.80
CA ASP A 206 -0.48 -0.27 1.78
C ASP A 206 -0.29 -1.77 2.04
N LEU A 207 -0.12 -2.15 3.31
CA LEU A 207 0.12 -3.55 3.70
C LEU A 207 -1.09 -4.45 3.42
N GLY A 208 -2.31 -3.92 3.56
CA GLY A 208 -3.52 -4.67 3.24
C GLY A 208 -3.86 -4.61 1.74
N MET A 209 -3.65 -3.45 1.11
CA MET A 209 -4.01 -3.24 -0.29
C MET A 209 -3.16 -4.08 -1.25
N THR A 210 -1.89 -4.33 -0.94
CA THR A 210 -1.09 -5.26 -1.75
C THR A 210 -1.72 -6.66 -1.77
N VAL A 211 -2.20 -7.16 -0.63
CA VAL A 211 -2.80 -8.51 -0.53
C VAL A 211 -4.14 -8.55 -1.26
N LEU A 212 -4.99 -7.55 -1.00
CA LEU A 212 -6.33 -7.42 -1.59
C LEU A 212 -6.26 -7.34 -3.11
N VAL A 213 -5.45 -6.42 -3.64
CA VAL A 213 -5.37 -6.19 -5.09
C VAL A 213 -4.67 -7.37 -5.78
N SER A 214 -3.74 -8.05 -5.11
CA SER A 214 -3.16 -9.30 -5.63
C SER A 214 -4.21 -10.41 -5.74
N GLN A 215 -5.04 -10.61 -4.71
CA GLN A 215 -6.12 -11.59 -4.77
C GLN A 215 -7.13 -11.23 -5.86
N VAL A 216 -7.51 -9.95 -5.99
CA VAL A 216 -8.36 -9.49 -7.10
C VAL A 216 -7.71 -9.77 -8.46
N ASN A 217 -6.41 -9.50 -8.62
CA ASN A 217 -5.68 -9.76 -9.85
C ASN A 217 -5.70 -11.26 -10.21
N ARG A 218 -5.50 -12.13 -9.22
CA ARG A 218 -5.65 -13.60 -9.37
C ARG A 218 -7.07 -13.96 -9.82
N LEU A 219 -8.11 -13.50 -9.13
CA LEU A 219 -9.50 -13.77 -9.49
C LEU A 219 -9.82 -13.36 -10.94
N ARG A 220 -9.33 -12.20 -11.37
CA ARG A 220 -9.49 -11.71 -12.76
C ARG A 220 -8.84 -12.64 -13.78
N LYS A 221 -7.62 -13.11 -13.51
CA LYS A 221 -6.90 -14.06 -14.38
C LYS A 221 -7.53 -15.45 -14.40
N LEU A 222 -8.22 -15.84 -13.32
CA LEU A 222 -9.06 -17.05 -13.25
C LEU A 222 -10.43 -16.89 -13.96
N ASN A 223 -10.63 -15.82 -14.73
CA ASN A 223 -11.88 -15.50 -15.42
C ASN A 223 -13.10 -15.38 -14.49
N ARG A 224 -12.89 -15.04 -13.21
CA ARG A 224 -14.00 -14.62 -12.33
C ARG A 224 -14.50 -13.25 -12.78
N PRO A 225 -15.81 -12.95 -12.63
CA PRO A 225 -16.43 -11.72 -13.14
C PRO A 225 -16.07 -10.50 -12.28
N VAL A 226 -14.79 -10.11 -12.26
CA VAL A 226 -14.27 -8.94 -11.54
C VAL A 226 -13.75 -7.93 -12.53
N VAL A 227 -14.46 -6.81 -12.64
CA VAL A 227 -14.20 -5.79 -13.66
C VAL A 227 -13.40 -4.62 -13.08
N GLY A 228 -13.51 -4.38 -11.77
CA GLY A 228 -12.75 -3.37 -11.06
C GLY A 228 -12.98 -3.44 -9.55
N VAL A 229 -12.36 -2.52 -8.82
CA VAL A 229 -12.51 -2.40 -7.37
C VAL A 229 -13.13 -1.05 -7.02
N GLY A 230 -14.19 -1.10 -6.20
CA GLY A 230 -14.90 0.08 -5.72
C GLY A 230 -14.51 0.43 -4.29
N CYS A 231 -14.45 1.73 -3.97
CA CYS A 231 -14.30 2.23 -2.59
C CYS A 231 -15.26 3.38 -2.33
N ALA A 232 -15.88 3.39 -1.15
CA ALA A 232 -16.72 4.49 -0.68
C ALA A 232 -16.04 5.26 0.49
N SER A 233 -14.77 5.63 0.31
CA SER A 233 -13.99 6.39 1.29
C SER A 233 -13.17 7.49 0.62
N THR A 234 -13.06 8.64 1.26
CA THR A 234 -12.22 9.78 0.82
C THR A 234 -10.79 9.76 1.39
N GLY A 235 -10.47 8.81 2.27
CA GLY A 235 -9.19 8.80 3.01
C GLY A 235 -8.15 7.84 2.45
N ASP A 236 -7.18 7.50 3.30
CA ASP A 236 -6.05 6.61 2.98
C ASP A 236 -6.44 5.29 2.28
N THR A 237 -7.63 4.75 2.58
CA THR A 237 -8.12 3.52 1.95
C THR A 237 -8.24 3.68 0.44
N SER A 238 -8.85 4.76 -0.05
CA SER A 238 -8.99 4.97 -1.50
C SER A 238 -7.67 5.37 -2.14
N ALA A 239 -6.80 6.09 -1.43
CA ALA A 239 -5.45 6.43 -1.90
C ALA A 239 -4.62 5.16 -2.17
N ALA A 240 -4.47 4.30 -1.15
CA ALA A 240 -3.75 3.04 -1.27
C ALA A 240 -4.41 2.12 -2.31
N LEU A 241 -5.74 1.92 -2.25
CA LEU A 241 -6.44 1.07 -3.21
C LEU A 241 -6.18 1.52 -4.66
N SER A 242 -6.33 2.82 -4.94
CA SER A 242 -6.13 3.36 -6.29
C SER A 242 -4.70 3.16 -6.77
N ALA A 243 -3.70 3.35 -5.90
CA ALA A 243 -2.29 3.13 -6.22
C ALA A 243 -2.01 1.69 -6.64
N TYR A 244 -2.48 0.70 -5.88
CA TYR A 244 -2.28 -0.72 -6.22
C TYR A 244 -3.09 -1.15 -7.44
N CYS A 245 -4.32 -0.66 -7.58
CA CYS A 245 -5.14 -0.89 -8.77
C CYS A 245 -4.45 -0.35 -10.03
N ALA A 246 -3.90 0.86 -9.97
CA ALA A 246 -3.12 1.45 -11.07
C ALA A 246 -1.88 0.61 -11.40
N ALA A 247 -1.14 0.14 -10.39
CA ALA A 247 0.03 -0.72 -10.58
C ALA A 247 -0.29 -2.06 -11.28
N ALA A 248 -1.53 -2.54 -11.15
CA ALA A 248 -1.99 -3.78 -11.78
C ALA A 248 -2.85 -3.57 -13.04
N GLY A 249 -3.12 -2.33 -13.45
CA GLY A 249 -4.04 -2.05 -14.56
C GLY A 249 -5.48 -2.50 -14.27
N ILE A 250 -5.90 -2.44 -12.99
CA ILE A 250 -7.26 -2.76 -12.55
C ILE A 250 -8.04 -1.45 -12.42
N PRO A 251 -9.24 -1.33 -13.02
CA PRO A 251 -10.08 -0.15 -12.83
C PRO A 251 -10.39 0.07 -11.34
N SER A 252 -10.12 1.29 -10.84
CA SER A 252 -10.48 1.73 -9.49
C SER A 252 -11.57 2.78 -9.57
N ILE A 253 -12.62 2.64 -8.75
CA ILE A 253 -13.77 3.54 -8.73
C ILE A 253 -13.98 4.04 -7.30
N VAL A 254 -14.05 5.37 -7.12
CA VAL A 254 -14.28 6.00 -5.82
C VAL A 254 -15.65 6.67 -5.81
N PHE A 255 -16.54 6.20 -4.94
CA PHE A 255 -17.92 6.70 -4.83
C PHE A 255 -18.04 7.69 -3.69
N LEU A 256 -18.43 8.93 -4.00
CA LEU A 256 -18.51 10.02 -3.02
C LEU A 256 -19.83 10.77 -3.13
N PRO A 257 -20.44 11.19 -2.01
CA PRO A 257 -21.55 12.11 -2.06
C PRO A 257 -21.05 13.49 -2.53
N ALA A 258 -21.84 14.16 -3.37
CA ALA A 258 -21.44 15.38 -4.06
C ALA A 258 -21.02 16.53 -3.13
N ASN A 259 -21.54 16.53 -1.91
CA ASN A 259 -21.22 17.52 -0.88
C ASN A 259 -19.96 17.18 -0.05
N ARG A 260 -19.29 16.05 -0.29
CA ARG A 260 -18.07 15.64 0.42
C ARG A 260 -16.85 15.48 -0.48
N ILE A 261 -16.78 16.29 -1.54
CA ILE A 261 -15.64 16.29 -2.46
C ILE A 261 -14.65 17.35 -2.03
N SER A 262 -13.49 16.91 -1.53
CA SER A 262 -12.32 17.75 -1.32
C SER A 262 -11.19 17.27 -2.22
N ILE A 263 -10.71 18.16 -3.10
CA ILE A 263 -9.58 17.86 -3.99
C ILE A 263 -8.35 17.45 -3.18
N ALA A 264 -8.11 18.07 -2.02
CA ALA A 264 -6.97 17.74 -1.17
C ALA A 264 -7.02 16.30 -0.65
N GLN A 265 -8.23 15.79 -0.33
CA GLN A 265 -8.39 14.41 0.14
C GLN A 265 -8.27 13.39 -1.01
N LEU A 266 -8.63 13.80 -2.23
CA LEU A 266 -8.67 12.93 -3.40
C LEU A 266 -7.45 13.03 -4.30
N VAL A 267 -6.45 13.82 -3.91
CA VAL A 267 -5.24 14.04 -4.72
C VAL A 267 -4.57 12.73 -5.12
N GLN A 268 -4.43 11.77 -4.20
CA GLN A 268 -3.83 10.48 -4.50
C GLN A 268 -4.73 9.59 -5.38
N PRO A 269 -6.02 9.35 -5.06
CA PRO A 269 -6.90 8.62 -5.97
C PRO A 269 -6.93 9.18 -7.40
N ILE A 270 -7.05 10.50 -7.54
CA ILE A 270 -7.10 11.17 -8.85
C ILE A 270 -5.76 11.03 -9.59
N ALA A 271 -4.64 11.27 -8.91
CA ALA A 271 -3.31 11.13 -9.52
C ALA A 271 -3.01 9.70 -9.95
N ASN A 272 -3.53 8.70 -9.23
CA ASN A 272 -3.44 7.28 -9.57
C ASN A 272 -4.47 6.84 -10.64
N GLY A 273 -5.24 7.76 -11.22
CA GLY A 273 -6.17 7.45 -12.31
C GLY A 273 -7.48 6.78 -11.89
N ALA A 274 -7.86 6.89 -10.61
CA ALA A 274 -9.15 6.38 -10.15
C ALA A 274 -10.32 7.15 -10.76
N PHE A 275 -11.39 6.44 -11.09
CA PHE A 275 -12.63 7.04 -11.56
C PHE A 275 -13.45 7.53 -10.37
N VAL A 276 -13.36 8.83 -10.07
CA VAL A 276 -14.06 9.44 -8.95
C VAL A 276 -15.46 9.86 -9.38
N LEU A 277 -16.47 9.25 -8.77
CA LEU A 277 -17.88 9.53 -9.02
C LEU A 277 -18.49 10.37 -7.89
N SER A 278 -18.95 11.56 -8.27
CA SER A 278 -19.76 12.44 -7.44
C SER A 278 -21.24 12.07 -7.57
N ILE A 279 -21.87 11.65 -6.48
CA ILE A 279 -23.27 11.21 -6.46
C ILE A 279 -24.12 12.23 -5.71
N GLY A 280 -25.19 12.72 -6.35
CA GLY A 280 -26.08 13.75 -5.80
C GLY A 280 -27.07 13.28 -4.72
N TYR A 281 -27.04 12.00 -4.36
CA TYR A 281 -27.93 11.38 -3.35
C TYR A 281 -27.10 10.72 -2.26
N PRO A 282 -27.63 10.60 -1.02
CA PRO A 282 -26.88 10.05 0.10
C PRO A 282 -26.49 8.57 -0.13
N LEU A 283 -25.28 8.22 0.34
CA LEU A 283 -24.58 6.94 0.06
C LEU A 283 -25.42 5.69 0.39
N HIS A 284 -26.26 5.77 1.44
CA HIS A 284 -27.14 4.68 1.87
C HIS A 284 -28.23 4.28 0.85
N SER A 285 -28.60 5.15 -0.09
CA SER A 285 -29.69 4.87 -1.03
C SER A 285 -29.28 3.99 -2.20
N TRP A 286 -27.98 3.70 -2.35
CA TRP A 286 -27.40 3.04 -3.53
C TRP A 286 -26.90 1.62 -3.26
N ILE A 287 -26.42 1.34 -2.06
CA ILE A 287 -25.77 0.05 -1.77
C ILE A 287 -26.80 -1.10 -1.61
N GLY A 288 -28.08 -0.77 -1.41
CA GLY A 288 -29.18 -1.74 -1.26
C GLY A 288 -30.21 -1.80 -2.40
N TYR A 289 -30.04 -1.03 -3.48
CA TYR A 289 -30.97 -1.06 -4.63
C TYR A 289 -30.26 -1.53 -5.90
N PRO A 290 -30.88 -2.37 -6.76
CA PRO A 290 -30.40 -2.56 -8.11
C PRO A 290 -30.43 -1.21 -8.82
N LEU A 291 -29.25 -0.60 -8.90
CA LEU A 291 -28.99 0.73 -9.42
C LEU A 291 -29.69 0.95 -10.75
N ARG A 292 -30.79 1.69 -10.77
CA ARG A 292 -31.39 2.19 -12.01
C ARG A 292 -30.70 3.49 -12.44
N ILE A 293 -29.42 3.40 -12.80
CA ILE A 293 -28.72 4.53 -13.46
C ILE A 293 -29.23 4.61 -14.90
N GLY A 294 -29.82 5.73 -15.30
CA GLY A 294 -30.26 6.03 -16.67
C GLY A 294 -29.13 6.28 -17.69
N TYR A 295 -27.97 5.65 -17.51
CA TYR A 295 -26.82 5.59 -18.43
C TYR A 295 -26.36 4.13 -18.50
N PRO A 296 -25.65 3.66 -19.54
CA PRO A 296 -25.39 2.23 -19.79
C PRO A 296 -24.36 1.61 -18.82
N LEU A 297 -24.43 1.94 -17.52
CA LEU A 297 -23.61 1.41 -16.43
C LEU A 297 -24.21 0.15 -15.79
N HIS A 298 -25.47 -0.19 -16.09
CA HIS A 298 -26.19 -1.35 -15.53
C HIS A 298 -25.48 -2.70 -15.71
N SER A 299 -24.58 -2.84 -16.69
CA SER A 299 -23.90 -4.11 -16.99
C SER A 299 -22.60 -4.34 -16.19
N TRP A 300 -22.05 -3.31 -15.53
CA TRP A 300 -20.69 -3.36 -14.94
C TRP A 300 -20.69 -3.52 -13.41
N ILE A 301 -21.75 -3.07 -12.75
CA ILE A 301 -21.82 -2.90 -11.30
C ILE A 301 -21.84 -4.22 -10.52
N PRO A 302 -22.50 -5.30 -10.99
CA PRO A 302 -22.44 -6.61 -10.32
C PRO A 302 -21.02 -7.21 -10.29
N SER A 303 -20.12 -6.72 -11.15
CA SER A 303 -18.74 -7.17 -11.27
C SER A 303 -17.72 -6.26 -10.58
N ILE A 304 -18.18 -5.22 -9.86
CA ILE A 304 -17.34 -4.39 -9.01
C ILE A 304 -17.33 -5.00 -7.62
N VAL A 305 -16.15 -5.43 -7.16
CA VAL A 305 -16.00 -5.93 -5.80
C VAL A 305 -15.70 -4.75 -4.88
N PHE A 306 -16.48 -4.63 -3.80
CA PHE A 306 -16.24 -3.64 -2.75
C PHE A 306 -15.48 -4.31 -1.60
N PHE A 307 -14.34 -3.73 -1.23
CA PHE A 307 -13.56 -4.20 -0.09
C PHE A 307 -13.30 -3.03 0.87
N PHE A 308 -13.53 -3.26 2.17
CA PHE A 308 -13.02 -2.38 3.22
C PHE A 308 -11.86 -3.09 3.94
N VAL A 309 -10.72 -2.42 4.03
CA VAL A 309 -9.61 -2.91 4.87
C VAL A 309 -9.67 -2.15 6.17
N VAL A 310 -10.13 -2.80 7.23
CA VAL A 310 -10.02 -2.30 8.60
C VAL A 310 -8.97 -3.14 9.32
N CYS A 311 -7.84 -2.51 9.63
CA CYS A 311 -6.76 -3.00 10.51
C CYS A 311 -6.77 -4.51 10.84
N GLY A 312 -6.22 -5.34 9.95
CA GLY A 312 -5.96 -6.76 10.24
C GLY A 312 -7.17 -7.69 10.24
N ILE A 313 -8.37 -7.19 9.92
CA ILE A 313 -9.58 -7.98 9.65
C ILE A 313 -10.06 -7.60 8.25
N TRP A 314 -10.34 -8.60 7.42
CA TRP A 314 -10.90 -8.39 6.09
C TRP A 314 -12.36 -7.98 6.26
N GLU A 315 -12.63 -6.68 6.28
CA GLU A 315 -13.99 -6.17 6.47
C GLU A 315 -14.67 -6.00 5.10
N VAL A 316 -15.52 -6.94 4.74
CA VAL A 316 -16.28 -6.86 3.50
C VAL A 316 -17.72 -6.47 3.86
N GLN A 317 -17.97 -5.18 4.10
CA GLN A 317 -19.30 -4.68 4.43
C GLN A 317 -20.14 -4.43 3.17
N ASN A 318 -21.32 -5.05 3.12
CA ASN A 318 -22.47 -4.49 2.41
C ASN A 318 -23.26 -3.65 3.42
N PHE A 319 -23.60 -2.41 3.08
CA PHE A 319 -24.43 -1.54 3.91
C PHE A 319 -25.86 -2.09 3.91
N ASP A 320 -26.26 -2.72 5.00
CA ASP A 320 -27.67 -2.96 5.32
C ASP A 320 -28.12 -2.00 6.42
N THR A 321 -29.38 -1.60 6.27
CA THR A 321 -30.11 -0.52 6.94
C THR A 321 -30.32 -0.74 8.43
N GLU A 322 -29.79 0.17 9.25
CA GLU A 322 -30.46 0.70 10.45
C GLU A 322 -30.33 2.24 10.47
#